data_AF-A0A6P8WRD8-F1
#
_entry.id   AF-A0A6P8WRD8-F1
#
_cell.length_a   1.000
_cell.length_b   1.000
_cell.length_c   1.000
_cell.angle_alpha   90.00
_cell.angle_beta   90.00
_cell.angle_gamma   90.00
#
_symmetry.space_group_name_H-M   'P 1'
#
loop_
_entity.id
_entity.type
_entity.pdbx_description
1 polymer ?
#
loop_
_entity_poly.entity_id
_entity_poly.type
_entity_poly.pdbx_seq_one_letter_code
_entity_poly.pdbx_strand_id
1 'polypeptide(L)'
;MQLTVVVGIVSFTKAHRYLTEFEDDELFSDCPNQPENVLNVHGLANLTELTFSRQQDNLHVSGNFTLLWNIEKTDRVQVKLDLFKYDRREWVPTLYSIKSTNFCPIMFDKNQYWYTLWVKYITNIDEIKNNCLNVPGTKYILDDFDMYIVIENKMQNMEGEQKLRIELKAFDQSNRMRPTIICYEVKMNLVKLAREVKAKLPL
;
A
#
# COMPACT_ATOMS: atom_id res chain seq x y z
N MET A 1 7.79 19.07 -55.63
CA MET A 1 8.49 18.39 -54.53
C MET A 1 8.18 19.17 -53.25
N GLN A 2 7.19 18.73 -52.46
CA GLN A 2 6.81 19.37 -51.20
C GLN A 2 7.54 18.65 -50.05
N LEU A 3 8.28 19.39 -49.24
CA LEU A 3 8.87 18.89 -48.00
C LEU A 3 7.86 19.04 -46.86
N THR A 4 7.38 17.93 -46.32
CA THR A 4 6.60 17.92 -45.08
C THR A 4 7.56 17.85 -43.89
N VAL A 5 7.63 18.90 -43.08
CA VAL A 5 8.39 18.90 -41.83
C VAL A 5 7.51 18.30 -40.73
N VAL A 6 7.86 17.12 -40.23
CA VAL A 6 7.24 16.53 -39.04
C VAL A 6 7.96 17.11 -37.82
N VAL A 7 7.34 18.08 -37.15
CA VAL A 7 7.81 18.58 -35.85
C VAL A 7 7.36 17.61 -34.76
N GLY A 8 8.26 16.74 -34.31
CA GLY A 8 8.04 15.90 -33.13
C GLY A 8 8.11 16.76 -31.86
N ILE A 9 6.97 16.98 -31.20
CA ILE A 9 6.94 17.61 -29.87
C ILE A 9 7.42 16.57 -28.85
N VAL A 10 8.71 16.57 -28.53
CA VAL A 10 9.25 15.80 -27.39
C VAL A 10 8.90 16.56 -26.12
N SER A 11 7.74 16.26 -25.54
CA SER A 11 7.32 16.84 -24.26
C SER A 11 8.08 16.17 -23.12
N PHE A 12 9.15 16.81 -22.64
CA PHE A 12 9.86 16.38 -21.42
C PHE A 12 9.06 16.77 -20.17
N THR A 13 7.95 16.08 -19.89
CA THR A 13 7.23 16.28 -18.63
C THR A 13 8.07 15.70 -17.48
N LYS A 14 8.65 16.56 -16.65
CA LYS A 14 9.40 16.15 -15.44
C LYS A 14 8.42 15.57 -14.43
N ALA A 15 8.70 14.36 -13.95
CA ALA A 15 7.96 13.78 -12.83
C ALA A 15 8.17 14.61 -11.56
N HIS A 16 7.08 14.93 -10.87
CA HIS A 16 7.11 15.40 -9.50
C HIS A 16 7.24 14.19 -8.57
N ARG A 17 8.10 14.31 -7.56
CA ARG A 17 8.27 13.28 -6.52
C ARG A 17 7.68 13.85 -5.23
N TYR A 18 6.92 13.06 -4.52
CA TYR A 18 6.28 13.41 -3.26
C TYR A 18 6.72 12.43 -2.18
N LEU A 19 6.96 12.93 -0.97
CA LEU A 19 7.21 12.11 0.22
C LEU A 19 5.92 12.03 1.03
N THR A 20 5.61 10.85 1.55
CA THR A 20 4.50 10.65 2.49
C THR A 20 4.91 11.05 3.91
N GLU A 21 4.09 11.88 4.52
CA GLU A 21 4.08 12.13 5.96
C GLU A 21 2.83 11.48 6.54
N PHE A 22 2.96 10.76 7.64
CA PHE A 22 1.81 10.17 8.34
C PHE A 22 1.35 11.13 9.43
N GLU A 23 0.03 11.29 9.58
CA GLU A 23 -0.55 12.30 10.50
C GLU A 23 -0.57 11.82 11.95
N ASP A 24 -0.74 10.52 12.17
CA ASP A 24 -0.85 9.86 13.47
C ASP A 24 0.10 8.64 13.54
N ASP A 25 0.40 8.19 14.75
CA ASP A 25 1.01 6.88 15.02
C ASP A 25 -0.02 5.75 14.82
N GLU A 26 -1.31 6.04 14.99
CA GLU A 26 -2.41 5.16 14.59
C GLU A 26 -2.59 5.18 13.05
N LEU A 27 -1.83 4.33 12.37
CA LEU A 27 -1.71 4.34 10.92
C LEU A 27 -2.99 3.91 10.18
N PHE A 28 -3.78 3.03 10.79
CA PHE A 28 -4.92 2.36 10.15
C PHE A 28 -6.24 2.89 10.70
N SER A 29 -7.19 3.12 9.80
CA SER A 29 -8.55 3.52 10.13
C SER A 29 -9.56 2.63 9.42
N ASP A 30 -10.75 2.51 10.00
CA ASP A 30 -11.82 1.72 9.41
C ASP A 30 -12.35 2.37 8.13
N CYS A 31 -12.72 1.55 7.15
CA CYS A 31 -13.50 2.05 6.02
C CYS A 31 -14.89 2.52 6.51
N PRO A 32 -15.45 3.60 5.95
CA PRO A 32 -16.75 4.12 6.40
C PRO A 32 -17.93 3.28 5.89
N ASN A 33 -19.03 3.24 6.65
CA ASN A 33 -20.32 2.66 6.26
C ASN A 33 -20.24 1.21 5.74
N GLN A 34 -19.45 0.37 6.40
CA GLN A 34 -19.23 -0.99 5.96
C GLN A 34 -20.32 -1.95 6.46
N PRO A 35 -20.75 -2.92 5.63
CA PRO A 35 -21.57 -4.04 6.08
C PRO A 35 -20.84 -4.91 7.11
N GLU A 36 -21.58 -5.70 7.91
CA GLU A 36 -21.02 -6.56 8.97
C GLU A 36 -19.99 -7.59 8.47
N ASN A 37 -20.05 -8.00 7.21
CA ASN A 37 -19.13 -8.98 6.63
C ASN A 37 -17.80 -8.36 6.15
N VAL A 38 -17.64 -7.04 6.29
CA VAL A 38 -16.38 -6.35 6.01
C VAL A 38 -15.68 -6.07 7.34
N LEU A 39 -14.53 -6.69 7.51
CA LEU A 39 -13.69 -6.53 8.68
C LEU A 39 -12.63 -5.47 8.43
N ASN A 40 -12.14 -4.83 9.49
CA ASN A 40 -11.04 -3.87 9.41
C ASN A 40 -9.67 -4.57 9.47
N VAL A 41 -8.60 -3.79 9.63
CA VAL A 41 -7.23 -4.32 9.74
C VAL A 41 -7.06 -5.29 10.91
N HIS A 42 -7.82 -5.13 12.00
CA HIS A 42 -7.81 -6.07 13.13
C HIS A 42 -8.54 -7.38 12.85
N GLY A 43 -9.40 -7.41 11.81
CA GLY A 43 -9.92 -8.66 11.26
C GLY A 43 -8.93 -9.37 10.34
N LEU A 44 -7.94 -8.65 9.80
CA LEU A 44 -6.85 -9.22 9.01
C LEU A 44 -5.77 -9.83 9.91
N ALA A 45 -5.32 -9.08 10.90
CA ALA A 45 -4.20 -9.45 11.76
C ALA A 45 -4.32 -8.87 13.18
N ASN A 46 -3.77 -9.59 14.14
CA ASN A 46 -3.42 -9.07 15.45
C ASN A 46 -2.17 -8.20 15.31
N LEU A 47 -2.31 -6.91 15.61
CA LEU A 47 -1.27 -5.89 15.51
C LEU A 47 -0.71 -5.46 16.88
N THR A 48 -1.08 -6.12 17.99
CA THR A 48 -0.68 -5.69 19.34
C THR A 48 0.85 -5.71 19.56
N GLU A 49 1.58 -6.54 18.82
CA GLU A 49 3.05 -6.58 18.84
C GLU A 49 3.70 -5.66 17.79
N LEU A 50 2.91 -4.95 16.96
CA LEU A 50 3.41 -4.08 15.90
C LEU A 50 3.31 -2.62 16.35
N THR A 51 4.41 -1.89 16.24
CA THR A 51 4.47 -0.48 16.61
C THR A 51 4.88 0.38 15.41
N PHE A 52 4.22 1.51 15.28
CA PHE A 52 4.59 2.58 14.36
C PHE A 52 4.98 3.79 15.20
N SER A 53 6.16 4.35 14.95
CA SER A 53 6.62 5.54 15.66
C SER A 53 7.21 6.54 14.68
N ARG A 54 6.78 7.80 14.77
CA ARG A 54 7.33 8.86 13.93
C ARG A 54 8.74 9.23 14.35
N GLN A 55 9.67 9.24 13.41
CA GLN A 55 11.03 9.75 13.61
C GLN A 55 11.34 10.81 12.54
N GLN A 56 11.27 12.10 12.91
CA GLN A 56 11.50 13.27 12.04
C GLN A 56 10.81 13.16 10.66
N ASP A 57 11.45 12.54 9.68
CA ASP A 57 11.01 12.42 8.29
C ASP A 57 10.52 10.99 7.92
N ASN A 58 10.54 10.04 8.88
CA ASN A 58 10.38 8.61 8.66
C ASN A 58 9.29 8.02 9.57
N LEU A 59 8.66 6.93 9.12
CA LEU A 59 7.85 6.06 9.98
C LEU A 59 8.68 4.85 10.38
N HIS A 60 9.11 4.78 11.64
CA HIS A 60 9.82 3.63 12.18
C HIS A 60 8.82 2.53 12.52
N VAL A 61 9.03 1.34 11.95
CA VAL A 61 8.21 0.16 12.12
C VAL A 61 9.01 -0.87 12.90
N SER A 62 8.44 -1.36 14.00
CA SER A 62 9.06 -2.39 14.82
C SER A 62 8.06 -3.43 15.32
N GLY A 63 8.56 -4.63 15.58
CA GLY A 63 7.77 -5.74 16.08
C GLY A 63 7.05 -6.55 15.01
N ASN A 64 5.99 -7.26 15.39
CA ASN A 64 5.44 -8.39 14.62
C ASN A 64 3.92 -8.32 14.53
N PHE A 65 3.34 -9.09 13.60
CA PHE A 65 1.90 -9.30 13.58
C PHE A 65 1.52 -10.74 13.28
N THR A 66 0.30 -11.13 13.67
CA THR A 66 -0.21 -12.50 13.47
C THR A 66 -1.52 -12.46 12.70
N LEU A 67 -1.61 -13.23 11.63
CA LEU A 67 -2.83 -13.28 10.81
C LEU A 67 -4.02 -13.86 11.56
N LEU A 68 -5.18 -13.24 11.37
CA LEU A 68 -6.46 -13.68 11.93
C LEU A 68 -7.50 -14.00 10.84
N TRP A 69 -7.28 -13.52 9.62
CA TRP A 69 -8.29 -13.62 8.57
C TRP A 69 -8.59 -15.08 8.19
N ASN A 70 -9.79 -15.55 8.54
CA ASN A 70 -10.20 -16.93 8.37
C ASN A 70 -10.59 -17.24 6.91
N ILE A 71 -9.57 -17.54 6.10
CA ILE A 71 -9.69 -18.01 4.71
C ILE A 71 -8.94 -19.34 4.53
N GLU A 72 -9.11 -20.00 3.38
CA GLU A 72 -8.47 -21.29 3.13
C GLU A 72 -7.09 -21.14 2.48
N LYS A 73 -6.19 -22.09 2.76
CA LYS A 73 -4.81 -22.13 2.21
C LYS A 73 -4.78 -22.04 0.68
N THR A 74 -5.78 -22.59 0.00
CA THR A 74 -5.88 -22.65 -1.46
C THR A 74 -6.54 -21.42 -2.08
N ASP A 75 -7.04 -20.48 -1.26
CA ASP A 75 -7.71 -19.29 -1.76
C ASP A 75 -6.76 -18.36 -2.51
N ARG A 76 -7.28 -17.72 -3.56
CA ARG A 76 -6.58 -16.61 -4.21
C ARG A 76 -6.97 -15.31 -3.51
N VAL A 77 -5.97 -14.59 -3.01
CA VAL A 77 -6.18 -13.25 -2.45
C VAL A 77 -6.01 -12.18 -3.53
N GLN A 78 -7.05 -11.36 -3.67
CA GLN A 78 -7.03 -10.12 -4.44
C GLN A 78 -6.84 -8.94 -3.49
N VAL A 79 -5.96 -8.02 -3.85
CA VAL A 79 -5.79 -6.74 -3.16
C VAL A 79 -6.12 -5.60 -4.11
N LYS A 80 -6.89 -4.62 -3.63
CA LYS A 80 -7.17 -3.37 -4.33
C LYS A 80 -6.72 -2.19 -3.48
N LEU A 81 -6.03 -1.26 -4.12
CA LEU A 81 -5.58 0.01 -3.56
C LEU A 81 -6.24 1.15 -4.33
N ASP A 82 -6.98 2.00 -3.66
CA ASP A 82 -7.57 3.20 -4.25
C ASP A 82 -7.06 4.44 -3.52
N LEU A 83 -6.44 5.37 -4.24
CA LEU A 83 -5.93 6.62 -3.67
C LEU A 83 -6.97 7.74 -3.85
N PHE A 84 -7.26 8.43 -2.75
CA PHE A 84 -8.15 9.58 -2.68
C PHE A 84 -7.37 10.82 -2.24
N LYS A 85 -7.75 11.97 -2.79
CA LYS A 85 -7.26 13.28 -2.39
C LYS A 85 -8.36 14.02 -1.64
N TYR A 86 -8.01 14.66 -0.53
CA TYR A 86 -8.94 15.56 0.12
C TYR A 86 -9.00 16.89 -0.66
N ASP A 87 -10.18 17.25 -1.14
CA ASP A 87 -10.42 18.52 -1.83
C ASP A 87 -11.79 19.06 -1.43
N ARG A 88 -11.87 20.36 -1.14
CA ARG A 88 -13.11 21.08 -0.77
C ARG A 88 -14.01 20.35 0.24
N ARG A 89 -13.40 19.76 1.28
CA ARG A 89 -14.07 19.02 2.36
C ARG A 89 -14.65 17.65 1.98
N GLU A 90 -14.18 17.08 0.88
CA GLU A 90 -14.58 15.75 0.42
C GLU A 90 -13.37 14.93 -0.01
N TRP A 91 -13.48 13.61 0.13
CA TRP A 91 -12.49 12.67 -0.40
C TRP A 91 -12.81 12.36 -1.87
N VAL A 92 -12.02 12.92 -2.79
CA VAL A 92 -12.20 12.74 -4.22
C VAL A 92 -11.28 11.62 -4.72
N PRO A 93 -11.79 10.61 -5.46
CA PRO A 93 -10.95 9.56 -6.01
C PRO A 93 -9.97 10.14 -7.03
N THR A 94 -8.72 9.67 -6.97
CA THR A 94 -7.71 10.00 -7.96
C THR A 94 -7.73 8.98 -9.11
N LEU A 95 -6.88 9.19 -10.13
CA LEU A 95 -6.69 8.20 -11.20
C LEU A 95 -5.86 6.97 -10.75
N TYR A 96 -5.31 6.99 -9.53
CA TYR A 96 -4.48 5.92 -9.01
C TYR A 96 -5.34 4.86 -8.32
N SER A 97 -5.56 3.76 -9.05
CA SER A 97 -6.15 2.54 -8.54
C SER A 97 -5.31 1.36 -8.99
N ILE A 98 -4.83 0.55 -8.03
CA ILE A 98 -4.03 -0.64 -8.31
C ILE A 98 -4.81 -1.86 -7.85
N LYS A 99 -4.83 -2.90 -8.70
CA LYS A 99 -5.50 -4.16 -8.40
C LYS A 99 -4.56 -5.32 -8.67
N SER A 100 -4.17 -6.03 -7.62
CA SER A 100 -3.42 -7.28 -7.70
C SER A 100 -4.40 -8.44 -7.53
N THR A 101 -4.70 -9.15 -8.62
CA THR A 101 -5.67 -10.25 -8.60
C THR A 101 -5.14 -11.48 -7.88
N ASN A 102 -3.84 -11.76 -7.93
CA ASN A 102 -3.23 -12.85 -7.17
C ASN A 102 -2.05 -12.30 -6.36
N PHE A 103 -2.35 -11.70 -5.22
CA PHE A 103 -1.40 -10.92 -4.43
C PHE A 103 -0.25 -11.75 -3.86
N CYS A 104 -0.52 -12.97 -3.41
CA CYS A 104 0.48 -13.81 -2.74
C CYS A 104 1.77 -14.06 -3.52
N PRO A 105 1.74 -14.47 -4.79
CA PRO A 105 2.98 -14.55 -5.57
C PRO A 105 3.57 -13.17 -5.92
N ILE A 106 2.72 -12.14 -6.06
CA ILE A 106 3.14 -10.79 -6.47
C ILE A 106 3.95 -10.12 -5.36
N MET A 107 3.57 -10.24 -4.09
CA MET A 107 4.20 -9.48 -3.01
C MET A 107 5.69 -9.78 -2.81
N PHE A 108 6.17 -10.94 -3.28
CA PHE A 108 7.58 -11.35 -3.17
C PHE A 108 8.45 -10.95 -4.37
N ASP A 109 7.87 -10.45 -5.46
CA ASP A 109 8.64 -9.95 -6.60
C ASP A 109 9.33 -8.63 -6.21
N LYS A 110 10.66 -8.60 -6.35
CA LYS A 110 11.51 -7.47 -5.94
C LYS A 110 11.20 -6.16 -6.66
N ASN A 111 10.53 -6.24 -7.80
CA ASN A 111 10.12 -5.06 -8.57
C ASN A 111 8.76 -4.51 -8.13
N GLN A 112 8.06 -5.20 -7.23
CA GLN A 112 6.76 -4.77 -6.73
C GLN A 112 6.92 -3.84 -5.54
N TYR A 113 6.03 -2.84 -5.48
CA TYR A 113 5.99 -1.85 -4.41
C TYR A 113 5.88 -2.50 -3.02
N TRP A 114 5.14 -3.60 -2.88
CA TRP A 114 5.04 -4.38 -1.64
C TRP A 114 6.39 -4.86 -1.12
N TYR A 115 7.27 -5.33 -2.02
CA TYR A 115 8.58 -5.84 -1.67
C TYR A 115 9.45 -4.74 -1.08
N THR A 116 9.50 -3.60 -1.77
CA THR A 116 10.28 -2.44 -1.35
C THR A 116 9.76 -1.83 -0.05
N LEU A 117 8.43 -1.83 0.15
CA LEU A 117 7.78 -1.21 1.30
C LEU A 117 7.94 -1.99 2.60
N TRP A 118 7.69 -3.31 2.60
CA TRP A 118 7.67 -4.08 3.85
C TRP A 118 8.11 -5.54 3.72
N VAL A 119 7.86 -6.22 2.59
CA VAL A 119 8.09 -7.68 2.51
C VAL A 119 9.58 -8.04 2.61
N LYS A 120 10.48 -7.17 2.13
CA LYS A 120 11.94 -7.40 2.25
C LYS A 120 12.45 -7.44 3.70
N TYR A 121 11.68 -6.96 4.67
CA TYR A 121 12.04 -6.94 6.09
C TYR A 121 11.50 -8.15 6.86
N ILE A 122 10.80 -9.08 6.19
CA ILE A 122 10.32 -10.31 6.81
C ILE A 122 11.48 -11.29 6.97
N THR A 123 11.72 -11.75 8.20
CA THR A 123 12.83 -12.66 8.52
C THR A 123 12.46 -14.13 8.34
N ASN A 124 11.22 -14.53 8.65
CA ASN A 124 10.70 -15.90 8.45
C ASN A 124 10.10 -16.12 7.05
N ILE A 125 10.77 -15.60 6.02
CA ILE A 125 10.23 -15.50 4.66
C ILE A 125 9.83 -16.84 4.03
N ASP A 126 10.51 -17.94 4.37
CA ASP A 126 10.20 -19.27 3.82
C ASP A 126 8.85 -19.81 4.31
N GLU A 127 8.48 -19.53 5.56
CA GLU A 127 7.14 -19.81 6.08
C GLU A 127 6.11 -18.92 5.38
N ILE A 128 6.41 -17.63 5.27
CA ILE A 128 5.51 -16.65 4.68
C ILE A 128 5.25 -16.91 3.19
N LYS A 129 6.24 -17.41 2.43
CA LYS A 129 6.03 -17.83 1.03
C LYS A 129 5.06 -19.01 0.92
N ASN A 130 5.03 -19.90 1.90
CA ASN A 130 4.15 -21.07 1.92
C ASN A 130 2.74 -20.76 2.44
N ASN A 131 2.62 -19.80 3.36
CA ASN A 131 1.38 -19.50 4.06
C ASN A 131 0.67 -18.24 3.53
N CYS A 132 1.44 -17.27 3.02
CA CYS A 132 0.97 -15.95 2.61
C CYS A 132 -0.03 -15.35 3.61
N LEU A 133 -1.18 -14.86 3.14
CA LEU A 133 -2.29 -14.32 3.91
C LEU A 133 -3.35 -15.39 4.22
N ASN A 134 -3.11 -16.64 3.82
CA ASN A 134 -4.12 -17.68 3.71
C ASN A 134 -4.20 -18.63 4.90
N VAL A 135 -3.25 -18.54 5.83
CA VAL A 135 -3.16 -19.44 6.97
C VAL A 135 -3.27 -18.60 8.25
N PRO A 136 -4.46 -18.59 8.88
CA PRO A 136 -4.64 -17.94 10.18
C PRO A 136 -3.64 -18.45 11.21
N GLY A 137 -3.17 -17.58 12.09
CA GLY A 137 -2.14 -17.88 13.08
C GLY A 137 -0.71 -17.76 12.55
N THR A 138 -0.49 -17.58 11.25
CA THR A 138 0.85 -17.30 10.72
C THR A 138 1.37 -15.98 11.28
N LYS A 139 2.55 -16.02 11.90
CA LYS A 139 3.21 -14.85 12.46
C LYS A 139 4.21 -14.29 11.45
N TYR A 140 4.11 -13.00 11.17
CA TYR A 140 5.06 -12.25 10.36
C TYR A 140 6.09 -11.63 11.29
N ILE A 141 7.34 -12.05 11.15
CA ILE A 141 8.45 -11.55 11.96
C ILE A 141 9.22 -10.53 11.12
N LEU A 142 9.31 -9.29 11.60
CA LEU A 142 9.96 -8.20 10.88
C LEU A 142 11.27 -7.82 11.58
N ASP A 143 12.32 -7.56 10.82
CA ASP A 143 13.41 -6.71 11.29
C ASP A 143 12.91 -5.27 11.35
N ASP A 144 13.29 -4.52 12.39
CA ASP A 144 12.92 -3.12 12.53
C ASP A 144 13.44 -2.29 11.34
N PHE A 145 12.60 -1.38 10.84
CA PHE A 145 12.94 -0.59 9.66
C PHE A 145 12.25 0.77 9.61
N ASP A 146 12.85 1.69 8.88
CA ASP A 146 12.25 2.98 8.57
C ASP A 146 11.55 2.92 7.21
N MET A 147 10.25 3.20 7.22
CA MET A 147 9.42 3.27 6.03
C MET A 147 9.36 4.72 5.50
N TYR A 148 9.60 4.86 4.20
CA TYR A 148 9.30 6.07 3.44
C TYR A 148 8.62 5.67 2.13
N ILE A 149 7.60 6.41 1.72
CA ILE A 149 6.93 6.19 0.44
C ILE A 149 7.16 7.41 -0.44
N VAL A 150 7.81 7.18 -1.57
CA VAL A 150 8.00 8.20 -2.60
C VAL A 150 7.04 7.92 -3.75
N ILE A 151 6.15 8.87 -4.00
CA ILE A 151 5.20 8.80 -5.12
C ILE A 151 5.71 9.69 -6.25
N GLU A 152 5.89 9.10 -7.42
CA GLU A 152 6.25 9.83 -8.64
C GLU A 152 5.00 10.07 -9.50
N ASN A 153 4.66 11.32 -9.77
CA ASN A 153 3.54 11.69 -10.63
C ASN A 153 3.97 12.71 -11.70
N LYS A 154 3.55 12.47 -12.94
CA LYS A 154 3.78 13.37 -14.09
C LYS A 154 2.56 14.21 -14.49
N MET A 155 1.38 13.91 -13.94
CA MET A 155 0.09 14.42 -14.45
C MET A 155 -0.49 15.55 -13.59
N GLN A 156 -0.75 15.30 -12.31
CA GLN A 156 -1.50 16.19 -11.43
C GLN A 156 -0.71 16.53 -10.16
N ASN A 157 -0.98 17.68 -9.56
CA ASN A 157 -0.45 17.98 -8.24
C ASN A 157 -1.08 17.07 -7.17
N MET A 158 -0.28 16.19 -6.59
CA MET A 158 -0.69 15.27 -5.51
C MET A 158 -0.47 15.85 -4.12
N GLU A 159 0.04 17.07 -4.00
CA GLU A 159 0.33 17.68 -2.70
C GLU A 159 -0.94 17.83 -1.85
N GLY A 160 -0.78 17.63 -0.55
CA GLY A 160 -1.82 17.72 0.47
C GLY A 160 -2.32 16.36 0.97
N GLU A 161 -3.37 16.41 1.79
CA GLU A 161 -3.97 15.24 2.44
C GLU A 161 -4.48 14.21 1.43
N GLN A 162 -4.02 12.97 1.62
CA GLN A 162 -4.41 11.80 0.86
C GLN A 162 -4.91 10.70 1.79
N LYS A 163 -5.64 9.78 1.19
CA LYS A 163 -6.05 8.54 1.84
C LYS A 163 -5.94 7.38 0.88
N LEU A 164 -5.29 6.32 1.32
CA LEU A 164 -5.22 5.05 0.61
C LEU A 164 -6.26 4.11 1.20
N ARG A 165 -7.23 3.67 0.41
CA ARG A 165 -8.15 2.59 0.79
C ARG A 165 -7.60 1.26 0.30
N ILE A 166 -7.47 0.31 1.22
CA ILE A 166 -6.98 -1.04 0.97
C ILE A 166 -8.14 -2.01 1.16
N GLU A 167 -8.43 -2.82 0.13
CA GLU A 167 -9.45 -3.86 0.17
C GLU A 167 -8.83 -5.21 -0.19
N LEU A 168 -9.08 -6.23 0.64
CA LEU A 168 -8.67 -7.61 0.37
C LEU A 168 -9.90 -8.50 0.22
N LYS A 169 -9.91 -9.30 -0.84
CA LYS A 169 -10.96 -10.28 -1.16
C LYS A 169 -10.32 -11.64 -1.42
N ALA A 170 -10.81 -12.68 -0.77
CA ALA A 170 -10.39 -14.04 -1.03
C ALA A 170 -11.38 -14.75 -1.95
N PHE A 171 -10.88 -15.64 -2.81
CA PHE A 171 -11.67 -16.41 -3.75
C PHE A 171 -11.25 -17.88 -3.67
N ASP A 172 -12.23 -18.78 -3.64
CA ASP A 172 -11.96 -20.23 -3.66
C ASP A 172 -11.42 -20.71 -5.02
N GLN A 173 -11.11 -22.00 -5.10
CA GLN A 173 -10.60 -22.62 -6.33
C GLN A 173 -11.60 -22.58 -7.51
N SER A 174 -12.90 -22.40 -7.23
CA SER A 174 -13.96 -22.19 -8.22
C SER A 174 -14.20 -20.70 -8.52
N ASN A 175 -13.31 -19.82 -8.04
CA ASN A 175 -13.37 -18.38 -8.18
C ASN A 175 -14.61 -17.74 -7.53
N ARG A 176 -15.21 -18.40 -6.53
CA ARG A 176 -16.28 -17.84 -5.71
C ARG A 176 -15.69 -17.03 -4.58
N MET A 177 -16.19 -15.83 -4.37
CA MET A 177 -15.71 -14.94 -3.32
C MET A 177 -16.05 -15.50 -1.93
N ARG A 178 -15.10 -15.46 -1.01
CA ARG A 178 -15.34 -15.77 0.41
C ARG A 178 -16.24 -14.69 1.03
N PRO A 179 -17.06 -15.01 2.05
CA PRO A 179 -18.05 -14.09 2.60
C PRO A 179 -17.43 -12.87 3.31
N THR A 180 -16.24 -13.04 3.89
CA THR A 180 -15.53 -11.96 4.60
C THR A 180 -14.63 -11.18 3.68
N ILE A 181 -14.64 -9.86 3.80
CA ILE A 181 -13.78 -8.91 3.09
C ILE A 181 -12.98 -8.16 4.13
N ILE A 182 -11.72 -7.79 3.83
CA ILE A 182 -10.97 -6.83 4.65
C ILE A 182 -11.02 -5.47 3.98
N CYS A 183 -11.31 -4.40 4.75
CA CYS A 183 -11.20 -3.02 4.28
C CYS A 183 -10.64 -2.13 5.38
N TYR A 184 -9.58 -1.39 5.08
CA TYR A 184 -9.06 -0.34 5.95
C TYR A 184 -8.47 0.81 5.13
N GLU A 185 -8.27 1.95 5.78
CA GLU A 185 -7.77 3.18 5.17
C GLU A 185 -6.51 3.66 5.90
N VAL A 186 -5.53 4.15 5.15
CA VAL A 186 -4.33 4.83 5.67
C VAL A 186 -4.37 6.28 5.22
N LYS A 187 -4.28 7.22 6.16
CA LYS A 187 -4.19 8.65 5.86
C LYS A 187 -2.73 9.09 5.83
N MET A 188 -2.41 9.95 4.88
CA MET A 188 -1.06 10.48 4.69
C MET A 188 -1.13 11.86 4.04
N ASN A 189 -0.23 12.74 4.42
CA ASN A 189 0.00 14.00 3.72
C ASN A 189 1.12 13.81 2.68
N LEU A 190 0.92 14.29 1.45
CA LEU A 190 1.97 14.26 0.44
C LEU A 190 2.65 15.62 0.34
N VAL A 191 3.95 15.64 0.63
CA VAL A 191 4.78 16.83 0.52
C VAL A 191 5.71 16.72 -0.69
N LYS A 192 5.72 17.75 -1.52
CA LYS A 192 6.53 17.77 -2.73
C LYS A 192 8.02 17.82 -2.37
N LEU A 193 8.80 16.85 -2.87
CA LEU A 193 10.24 16.79 -2.60
C LEU A 193 11.00 17.95 -3.27
N ALA A 194 11.60 18.81 -2.45
CA ALA A 194 12.57 19.81 -2.87
C ALA A 194 13.84 19.15 -3.44
N ARG A 195 14.61 19.87 -4.26
CA ARG A 195 15.80 19.31 -4.96
C ARG A 195 16.88 18.77 -4.02
N GLU A 196 17.02 19.31 -2.81
CA GLU A 196 18.08 18.96 -1.86
C GLU A 196 17.78 17.68 -1.07
N VAL A 197 16.50 17.40 -0.77
CA VAL A 197 16.07 16.16 -0.09
C VAL A 197 16.22 14.94 -1.01
N LYS A 198 16.13 15.12 -2.33
CA LYS A 198 16.33 14.05 -3.33
C LYS A 198 17.70 13.38 -3.27
N ALA A 199 18.71 14.02 -2.68
CA ALA A 199 20.07 13.49 -2.57
C ALA A 199 20.27 12.57 -1.36
N LYS A 200 19.32 12.53 -0.41
CA LYS A 200 19.46 11.79 0.86
C LYS A 200 18.60 10.52 0.96
N LEU A 201 17.58 10.36 0.10
CA LEU A 201 16.75 9.16 0.09
C LEU A 201 17.44 8.06 -0.73
N PRO A 202 17.51 6.80 -0.23
CA PRO A 202 17.94 5.68 -1.05
C PRO A 202 17.01 5.59 -2.28
N LEU A 203 17.61 5.56 -3.48
CA LEU A 203 16.91 5.27 -4.72
C LEU A 203 16.64 3.76 -4.84
#